data_AF-A0A1H4ZQ62-F1
#
_entry.id   AF-A0A1H4ZQ62-F1
#
_cell.length_a   1.000
_cell.length_b   1.000
_cell.length_c   1.000
_cell.angle_alpha   90.00
_cell.angle_beta   90.00
_cell.angle_gamma   90.00
#
_symmetry.space_group_name_H-M   'P 1'
#
loop_
_entity.id
_entity.type
_entity.pdbx_description
1 polymer ?
#
loop_
_entity_poly.entity_id
_entity_poly.type
_entity_poly.pdbx_seq_one_letter_code
_entity_poly.pdbx_strand_id
1 'polypeptide(L)'
;MSDWDAELEDAEAGAVIRTVARQLKLWREAAGLTQPEFGALIGYGEELVSSVERRRRIPRPEYLDLQVLPLSREENSGLDGPFRLLSLKNGTTVGHTEVLHISRVIAEPKEVQVLNIQYGIIRAQALSPQESMALIEKVLGET
;
A
#
# COMPACT_ATOMS: atom_id res chain seq x y z
N MET A 1 26.20 -9.38 0.72
CA MET A 1 25.12 -10.37 0.95
C MET A 1 24.26 -9.74 2.01
N SER A 2 23.11 -9.21 1.60
CA SER A 2 22.38 -8.21 2.39
C SER A 2 21.53 -8.94 3.44
N ASP A 3 21.58 -8.47 4.68
CA ASP A 3 20.97 -9.03 5.90
C ASP A 3 19.42 -9.20 5.85
N TRP A 4 18.81 -8.99 4.69
CA TRP A 4 17.36 -9.02 4.44
C TRP A 4 16.88 -10.35 3.84
N ASP A 5 17.78 -11.30 3.64
CA ASP A 5 17.49 -12.55 2.94
C ASP A 5 16.59 -13.53 3.73
N ALA A 6 16.29 -13.28 5.01
CA ALA A 6 15.83 -14.33 5.93
C ALA A 6 14.41 -14.23 6.53
N GLU A 7 13.60 -13.19 6.32
CA GLU A 7 12.47 -12.96 7.26
C GLU A 7 11.09 -12.60 6.69
N LEU A 8 10.86 -12.66 5.38
CA LEU A 8 9.47 -12.65 4.87
C LEU A 8 9.11 -14.04 4.39
N GLU A 9 8.36 -14.78 5.21
CA GLU A 9 7.77 -16.04 4.79
C GLU A 9 6.85 -15.80 3.59
N ASP A 10 6.89 -16.69 2.60
CA ASP A 10 6.12 -16.58 1.34
C ASP A 10 4.62 -16.28 1.54
N ALA A 11 4.08 -16.74 2.67
CA ALA A 11 2.69 -16.53 3.07
C ALA A 11 2.37 -15.05 3.39
N GLU A 12 3.29 -14.32 4.03
CA GLU A 12 3.10 -12.92 4.46
C GLU A 12 3.13 -11.96 3.26
N ALA A 13 4.14 -12.07 2.39
CA ALA A 13 4.20 -11.25 1.18
C ALA A 13 3.05 -11.56 0.22
N GLY A 14 2.64 -12.83 0.12
CA GLY A 14 1.39 -13.19 -0.56
C GLY A 14 0.16 -12.50 0.04
N ALA A 15 0.08 -12.35 1.37
CA ALA A 15 -1.03 -11.66 2.03
C ALA A 15 -1.05 -10.16 1.74
N VAL A 16 0.12 -9.52 1.69
CA VAL A 16 0.26 -8.10 1.32
C VAL A 16 -0.27 -7.87 -0.10
N ILE A 17 0.18 -8.65 -1.07
CA ILE A 17 -0.25 -8.50 -2.47
C ILE A 17 -1.75 -8.77 -2.64
N ARG A 18 -2.31 -9.74 -1.91
CA ARG A 18 -3.76 -9.96 -1.88
C ARG A 18 -4.52 -8.74 -1.35
N THR A 19 -4.01 -8.12 -0.29
CA THR A 19 -4.62 -6.94 0.34
C THR A 19 -4.56 -5.74 -0.58
N VAL A 20 -3.39 -5.47 -1.18
CA VAL A 20 -3.18 -4.37 -2.13
C VAL A 20 -4.08 -4.51 -3.36
N ALA A 21 -4.09 -5.68 -4.02
CA ALA A 21 -4.92 -5.91 -5.19
C ALA A 21 -6.42 -5.75 -4.89
N ARG A 22 -6.87 -6.25 -3.73
CA ARG A 22 -8.24 -6.05 -3.26
C ARG A 22 -8.55 -4.57 -3.02
N GLN A 23 -7.63 -3.83 -2.40
CA GLN A 23 -7.85 -2.42 -2.07
C GLN A 23 -7.91 -1.53 -3.31
N LEU A 24 -7.03 -1.77 -4.30
CA LEU A 24 -7.07 -1.09 -5.60
C LEU A 24 -8.41 -1.30 -6.30
N LYS A 25 -8.90 -2.54 -6.34
CA LYS A 25 -10.21 -2.87 -6.89
C LYS A 25 -11.34 -2.14 -6.17
N LEU A 26 -11.33 -2.16 -4.84
CA LEU A 26 -12.35 -1.49 -4.02
C LEU A 26 -12.36 0.03 -4.26
N TRP A 27 -11.19 0.67 -4.37
CA TRP A 27 -11.12 2.10 -4.65
C TRP A 27 -11.59 2.46 -6.05
N ARG A 28 -11.25 1.64 -7.05
CA ARG A 28 -11.76 1.81 -8.41
C ARG A 28 -13.28 1.72 -8.44
N GLU A 29 -13.85 0.70 -7.82
CA GLU A 29 -15.31 0.49 -7.76
C GLU A 29 -16.02 1.59 -6.96
N ALA A 30 -15.46 2.03 -5.83
CA ALA A 30 -15.98 3.13 -5.04
C ALA A 30 -15.95 4.47 -5.80
N ALA A 31 -15.00 4.65 -6.71
CA ALA A 31 -14.96 5.79 -7.63
C ALA A 31 -15.93 5.67 -8.81
N GLY A 32 -16.69 4.56 -8.92
CA GLY A 32 -17.62 4.31 -10.02
C GLY A 32 -16.93 3.97 -11.35
N LEU A 33 -15.66 3.61 -11.32
CA LEU A 33 -14.86 3.38 -12.52
C LEU A 33 -14.88 1.90 -12.92
N THR A 34 -15.07 1.63 -14.20
CA THR A 34 -14.81 0.31 -14.80
C THR A 34 -13.30 0.08 -14.98
N GLN A 35 -12.89 -1.17 -15.24
CA GLN A 35 -11.47 -1.48 -15.53
C GLN A 35 -10.92 -0.70 -16.74
N PRO A 36 -11.65 -0.58 -17.88
CA PRO A 36 -11.22 0.25 -19.00
C PRO A 36 -11.06 1.74 -18.66
N GLU A 37 -12.04 2.33 -17.96
CA GLU A 37 -12.01 3.75 -17.60
C GLU A 37 -10.85 4.05 -16.65
N PHE A 38 -10.65 3.20 -15.64
CA PHE A 38 -9.52 3.33 -14.74
C PHE A 38 -8.20 3.21 -15.49
N GLY A 39 -8.07 2.18 -16.33
CA GLY A 39 -6.88 1.98 -17.17
C GLY A 39 -6.57 3.24 -17.98
N ALA A 40 -7.55 3.81 -18.68
CA ALA A 40 -7.37 5.04 -19.45
C ALA A 40 -6.89 6.23 -18.59
N LEU A 41 -7.36 6.37 -17.35
CA LEU A 41 -6.94 7.44 -16.43
C LEU A 41 -5.50 7.31 -15.95
N ILE A 42 -4.99 6.09 -15.81
CA ILE A 42 -3.62 5.81 -15.35
C ILE A 42 -2.66 5.45 -16.49
N GLY A 43 -3.08 5.55 -17.74
CA GLY A 43 -2.23 5.27 -18.91
C GLY A 43 -2.01 3.78 -19.20
N TYR A 44 -2.94 2.91 -18.80
CA TYR A 44 -2.85 1.46 -18.94
C TYR A 44 -4.08 0.83 -19.62
N GLY A 45 -3.91 -0.36 -20.21
CA GLY A 45 -5.01 -1.11 -20.81
C GLY A 45 -5.85 -1.87 -19.78
N GLU A 46 -7.11 -2.16 -20.12
CA GLU A 46 -8.04 -2.97 -19.31
C GLU A 46 -7.42 -4.29 -18.85
N GLU A 47 -6.75 -5.01 -19.75
CA GLU A 47 -6.10 -6.30 -19.47
C GLU A 47 -5.04 -6.21 -18.37
N LEU A 48 -4.34 -5.06 -18.28
CA LEU A 48 -3.34 -4.87 -17.23
C LEU A 48 -4.02 -4.63 -15.87
N VAL A 49 -5.06 -3.79 -15.83
CA VAL A 49 -5.88 -3.58 -14.62
C VAL A 49 -6.45 -4.92 -14.15
N SER A 50 -7.04 -5.68 -15.07
CA SER A 50 -7.55 -7.04 -14.88
C SER A 50 -6.50 -8.00 -14.29
N SER A 51 -5.27 -7.95 -14.80
CA SER A 51 -4.17 -8.80 -14.35
C SER A 51 -3.67 -8.43 -12.95
N VAL A 52 -3.58 -7.14 -12.65
CA VAL A 52 -3.23 -6.63 -11.32
C VAL A 52 -4.29 -7.03 -10.29
N GLU A 53 -5.57 -6.79 -10.56
CA GLU A 53 -6.66 -7.14 -9.64
C GLU A 53 -6.78 -8.65 -9.40
N ARG A 54 -6.41 -9.47 -10.39
CA ARG A 54 -6.37 -10.94 -10.27
C ARG A 54 -5.07 -11.45 -9.65
N ARG A 55 -4.11 -10.58 -9.33
CA ARG A 55 -2.78 -10.91 -8.79
C ARG A 55 -1.93 -11.76 -9.74
N ARG A 56 -2.20 -11.67 -11.04
CA ARG A 56 -1.38 -12.29 -12.11
C ARG A 56 -0.18 -11.44 -12.48
N ARG A 57 -0.21 -10.16 -12.10
CA ARG A 57 0.87 -9.21 -12.35
C ARG A 57 1.02 -8.26 -11.17
N ILE A 58 2.27 -8.01 -10.79
CA ILE A 58 2.62 -7.01 -9.78
C ILE A 58 2.40 -5.62 -10.41
N PRO A 59 1.72 -4.68 -9.72
CA PRO A 59 1.66 -3.29 -10.16
C PRO A 59 3.07 -2.74 -10.36
N ARG A 60 3.31 -2.04 -11.47
CA ARG A 60 4.56 -1.29 -11.64
C ARG A 60 4.47 0.05 -10.88
N PRO A 61 5.60 0.72 -10.58
CA PRO A 61 5.61 1.98 -9.84
C PRO A 61 4.72 3.08 -10.45
N GLU A 62 4.50 3.08 -11.76
CA GLU A 62 3.60 4.06 -12.42
C GLU A 62 2.11 3.75 -12.18
N TYR A 63 1.79 2.52 -11.76
CA TYR A 63 0.46 2.07 -11.34
C TYR A 63 0.25 2.27 -9.83
N LEU A 64 1.27 1.96 -9.03
CA LEU A 64 1.27 2.05 -7.57
C LEU A 64 2.70 2.22 -7.06
N ASP A 65 2.96 3.30 -6.30
CA ASP A 65 4.18 3.42 -5.52
C ASP A 65 4.02 2.63 -4.21
N LEU A 66 4.90 1.65 -4.00
CA LEU A 66 4.82 0.69 -2.91
C LEU A 66 6.17 0.57 -2.21
N GLN A 67 6.15 0.73 -0.89
CA GLN A 67 7.30 0.51 -0.03
C GLN A 67 6.97 -0.53 1.04
N VAL A 68 7.89 -1.46 1.28
CA VAL A 68 7.77 -2.48 2.33
C VAL A 68 8.58 -2.05 3.55
N LEU A 69 7.93 -2.06 4.73
CA LEU A 69 8.61 -1.91 6.02
C LEU A 69 8.86 -3.30 6.63
N PRO A 70 10.12 -3.76 6.73
CA PRO A 70 10.44 -5.04 7.38
C PRO A 70 10.05 -5.03 8.86
N LEU A 71 9.50 -6.15 9.35
CA LEU A 71 9.00 -6.27 10.73
C LEU A 71 10.12 -6.43 11.79
N SER A 72 11.35 -6.72 11.39
CA SER A 72 12.50 -6.92 12.29
C SER A 72 13.14 -5.64 12.84
N ARG A 73 12.56 -4.47 12.58
CA ARG A 73 13.03 -3.20 13.16
C ARG A 73 12.51 -3.05 14.60
N GLU A 74 13.42 -2.86 15.56
CA GLU A 74 13.14 -2.80 17.01
C GLU A 74 12.05 -1.76 17.40
N GLU A 75 11.86 -0.69 16.63
CA GLU A 75 10.81 0.31 16.80
C GLU A 75 9.93 0.42 15.54
N ASN A 76 8.99 -0.52 15.38
CA ASN A 76 8.04 -0.49 14.26
C ASN A 76 6.79 0.35 14.62
N SER A 77 6.81 1.62 14.21
CA SER A 77 5.69 2.55 14.38
C SER A 77 4.45 2.20 13.55
N GLY A 78 4.52 1.18 12.67
CA GLY A 78 3.40 0.67 11.89
C GLY A 78 2.53 -0.36 12.64
N LEU A 79 2.88 -0.73 13.87
CA LEU A 79 2.15 -1.74 14.66
C LEU A 79 0.85 -1.22 15.28
N ASP A 80 0.62 0.10 15.34
CA ASP A 80 -0.62 0.70 15.86
C ASP A 80 -1.85 0.50 14.94
N GLY A 81 -1.70 -0.31 13.90
CA GLY A 81 -2.75 -0.68 12.97
C GLY A 81 -2.75 0.14 11.68
N PRO A 82 -3.51 -0.29 10.66
CA PRO A 82 -3.56 0.39 9.38
C PRO A 82 -4.24 1.75 9.51
N PHE A 83 -3.64 2.76 8.89
CA PHE A 83 -4.25 4.07 8.71
C PHE A 83 -4.09 4.54 7.27
N ARG A 84 -4.95 5.47 6.86
CA ARG A 84 -4.93 6.14 5.56
C ARG A 84 -4.81 7.64 5.77
N LEU A 85 -3.95 8.28 5.01
CA LEU A 85 -3.90 9.74 4.87
C LEU A 85 -4.45 10.11 3.50
N LEU A 86 -5.42 11.02 3.47
CA LEU A 86 -6.11 11.45 2.26
C LEU A 86 -5.89 12.95 2.07
N SER A 87 -5.10 13.31 1.07
CA SER A 87 -4.96 14.69 0.60
C SER A 87 -6.11 15.02 -0.35
N LEU A 88 -7.01 15.89 0.10
CA LEU A 88 -8.16 16.34 -0.66
C LEU A 88 -7.77 17.44 -1.65
N LYS A 89 -8.56 17.63 -2.71
CA LYS A 89 -8.29 18.62 -3.78
C LYS A 89 -8.21 20.07 -3.27
N ASN A 90 -8.84 20.36 -2.12
CA ASN A 90 -8.81 21.67 -1.48
C ASN A 90 -7.55 21.89 -0.59
N GLY A 91 -6.60 20.95 -0.61
CA GLY A 91 -5.38 20.99 0.21
C GLY A 91 -5.57 20.51 1.65
N THR A 92 -6.77 20.09 2.05
CA THR A 92 -7.01 19.51 3.38
C THR A 92 -6.53 18.06 3.41
N THR A 93 -5.82 17.68 4.47
CA THR A 93 -5.50 16.28 4.74
C THR A 93 -6.42 15.74 5.82
N VAL A 94 -7.00 14.56 5.60
CA VAL A 94 -7.75 13.81 6.62
C VAL A 94 -7.13 12.44 6.84
N GLY A 95 -7.15 11.99 8.09
CA GLY A 95 -6.78 10.63 8.47
C GLY A 95 -7.99 9.71 8.48
N HIS A 96 -7.75 8.43 8.29
CA HIS A 96 -8.74 7.39 8.52
C HIS A 96 -8.08 6.18 9.16
N THR A 97 -8.62 5.71 10.28
CA THR A 97 -8.13 4.53 10.98
C THR A 97 -9.23 3.48 11.05
N GLU A 98 -8.84 2.22 10.87
CA GLU A 98 -9.70 1.05 11.13
C GLU A 98 -9.04 0.22 12.21
N VAL A 99 -9.39 0.51 13.47
CA VAL A 99 -8.94 -0.28 14.62
C VAL A 99 -10.16 -0.99 15.18
N LEU A 100 -10.05 -2.32 15.35
CA LEU A 100 -11.07 -3.27 15.82
C LEU A 100 -12.46 -2.67 16.12
N HIS A 101 -13.40 -2.88 15.19
CA HIS A 101 -14.81 -2.44 15.25
C HIS A 101 -15.07 -0.92 15.18
N ILE A 102 -14.03 -0.09 15.03
CA ILE A 102 -14.17 1.36 14.89
C ILE A 102 -13.53 1.81 13.57
N SER A 103 -14.33 2.46 12.73
CA SER A 103 -13.88 3.18 11.54
C SER A 103 -14.00 4.67 11.84
N ARG A 104 -12.88 5.38 11.99
CA ARG A 104 -12.87 6.79 12.41
C ARG A 104 -12.22 7.66 11.33
N VAL A 105 -12.93 8.70 10.90
CA VAL A 105 -12.35 9.81 10.13
C VAL A 105 -11.77 10.83 11.10
N ILE A 106 -10.51 11.20 10.88
CA ILE A 106 -9.76 12.16 11.68
C ILE A 106 -9.55 13.42 10.84
N ALA A 107 -10.18 14.52 11.23
CA ALA A 107 -10.07 15.81 10.55
C ALA A 107 -9.46 16.91 11.43
N GLU A 108 -9.32 16.67 12.73
CA GLU A 108 -8.70 17.62 13.67
C GLU A 108 -7.21 17.79 13.31
N PRO A 109 -6.72 19.01 13.00
CA PRO A 109 -5.35 19.21 12.51
C PRO A 109 -4.27 18.61 13.40
N LYS A 110 -4.43 18.67 14.73
CA LYS A 110 -3.46 18.08 15.68
C LYS A 110 -3.40 16.56 15.58
N GLU A 111 -4.54 15.89 15.44
CA GLU A 111 -4.59 14.43 15.30
C GLU A 111 -4.08 13.99 13.92
N VAL A 112 -4.41 14.72 12.84
CA VAL A 112 -3.85 14.47 11.50
C VAL A 112 -2.32 14.62 11.50
N GLN A 113 -1.79 15.58 12.25
CA GLN A 113 -0.34 15.78 12.35
C GLN A 113 0.38 14.58 12.97
N VAL A 114 -0.24 13.90 13.94
CA VAL A 114 0.31 12.67 14.52
C VAL A 114 0.46 11.59 13.44
N LEU A 115 -0.59 11.38 12.64
CA LEU A 115 -0.55 10.41 11.53
C LEU A 115 0.48 10.79 10.46
N ASN A 116 0.64 12.08 10.14
CA ASN A 116 1.68 12.54 9.22
C ASN A 116 3.10 12.23 9.72
N ILE A 117 3.35 12.42 11.02
CA ILE A 117 4.65 12.10 11.65
C ILE A 117 4.88 10.58 11.59
N GLN A 118 3.88 9.78 11.98
CA GLN A 118 3.96 8.32 11.91
C GLN A 118 4.22 7.85 10.47
N TYR A 119 3.50 8.39 9.48
CA TYR A 119 3.75 8.11 8.06
C TYR A 119 5.18 8.47 7.65
N GLY A 120 5.70 9.62 8.08
CA GLY A 120 7.07 10.03 7.80
C GLY A 120 8.11 9.05 8.34
N ILE A 121 7.91 8.56 9.58
CA ILE A 121 8.79 7.56 10.21
C ILE A 121 8.71 6.22 9.47
N ILE A 122 7.49 5.72 9.22
CA ILE A 122 7.26 4.47 8.47
C ILE A 122 7.95 4.54 7.11
N ARG A 123 7.76 5.64 6.37
CA ARG A 123 8.37 5.83 5.05
C ARG A 123 9.89 5.90 5.10
N ALA A 124 10.46 6.55 6.12
CA ALA A 124 11.92 6.65 6.30
C ALA A 124 12.56 5.31 6.69
N GLN A 125 11.82 4.44 7.37
CA GLN A 125 12.29 3.11 7.75
C GLN A 125 12.03 2.06 6.67
N ALA A 126 11.03 2.26 5.81
CA ALA A 126 10.70 1.34 4.73
C ALA A 126 11.83 1.24 3.68
N LEU A 127 11.89 0.11 3.00
CA LEU A 127 12.75 -0.09 1.83
C LEU A 127 12.42 0.93 0.75
N SER A 128 13.39 1.27 -0.10
CA SER A 128 13.11 2.08 -1.29
C SER A 128 12.07 1.39 -2.19
N PRO A 129 11.37 2.11 -3.08
CA PRO A 129 10.43 1.48 -4.02
C PRO A 129 11.09 0.37 -4.85
N GLN A 130 12.34 0.56 -5.28
CA GLN A 130 13.07 -0.43 -6.08
C GLN A 130 13.38 -1.71 -5.27
N GLU A 131 13.87 -1.56 -4.04
CA GLU A 131 14.15 -2.68 -3.14
C GLU A 131 12.87 -3.43 -2.76
N SER A 132 11.78 -2.69 -2.53
CA SER A 132 10.46 -3.25 -2.24
C SER A 132 9.94 -4.09 -3.41
N MET A 133 10.11 -3.59 -4.65
CA MET A 133 9.74 -4.32 -5.85
C MET A 133 10.58 -5.59 -6.03
N ALA A 134 11.89 -5.51 -5.82
CA ALA A 134 12.77 -6.69 -5.90
C ALA A 134 12.38 -7.76 -4.87
N LEU A 135 12.03 -7.34 -3.66
CA LEU A 135 11.57 -8.24 -2.60
C LEU A 135 10.24 -8.93 -2.99
N ILE A 136 9.27 -8.16 -3.49
CA ILE A 136 7.97 -8.69 -3.92
C ILE A 136 8.13 -9.65 -5.10
N GLU A 137 8.98 -9.31 -6.08
CA GLU A 137 9.27 -10.18 -7.23
C GLU A 137 9.93 -11.49 -6.79
N LYS A 138 10.87 -11.45 -5.83
CA LYS A 138 11.49 -12.64 -5.24
C LYS A 138 10.44 -13.56 -4.61
N VAL A 139 9.61 -13.04 -3.69
CA VAL A 139 8.62 -13.86 -2.98
C VAL A 139 7.56 -14.43 -3.92
N LEU A 140 7.14 -13.68 -4.95
CA LEU A 140 6.17 -14.18 -5.93
C LEU A 140 6.76 -15.13 -6.98
N GLY A 141 8.09 -15.15 -7.13
CA GLY A 141 8.80 -16.07 -8.02
C GLY A 141 9.21 -17.39 -7.37
N GLU A 142 9.17 -17.47 -6.03
CA GLU A 142 9.51 -18.66 -5.24
C GLU A 142 8.30 -19.59 -4.97
N THR A 143 7.08 -19.18 -5.36
CA THR A 143 5.84 -20.01 -5.32
C THR A 143 5.52 -20.70 -6.64
#